data_AF-A0A966CJL4-F1
#
_entry.id   AF-A0A966CJL4-F1
#
_cell.length_a   1.000
_cell.length_b   1.000
_cell.length_c   1.000
_cell.angle_alpha   90.00
_cell.angle_beta   90.00
_cell.angle_gamma   90.00
#
_symmetry.space_group_name_H-M   'P 1'
#
loop_
_entity.id
_entity.type
_entity.pdbx_description
1 polymer ?
#
loop_
_entity_poly.entity_id
_entity_poly.type
_entity_poly.pdbx_seq_one_letter_code
_entity_poly.pdbx_strand_id
1 'polypeptide(L)'
;MDGKIELEGRILAGSAYPFDGSERIEVLTGDGSAVQIIYNQTNLGVMGTFGEVVDLIYTPKNVLKPTPTPLPTPTATPRVTPTATGTPTPRYTPTPTAKP
;
A
#
# COMPACT_ATOMS: atom_id res chain seq x y z
N MET A 1 -8.83 15.41 13.13
CA MET A 1 -7.69 14.56 12.72
C MET A 1 -6.76 15.52 12.05
N ASP A 2 -5.76 16.01 12.78
CA ASP A 2 -5.08 17.22 12.37
C ASP A 2 -3.78 16.78 11.67
N GLY A 3 -3.99 16.06 10.56
CA GLY A 3 -3.01 15.47 9.65
C GLY A 3 -3.27 16.00 8.24
N LYS A 4 -3.33 17.32 8.12
CA LYS A 4 -3.65 18.01 6.87
C LYS A 4 -2.40 18.00 5.98
N ILE A 5 -2.57 17.49 4.76
CA ILE A 5 -1.51 17.56 3.75
C ILE A 5 -1.43 19.01 3.26
N GLU A 6 -0.30 19.67 3.54
CA GLU A 6 -0.04 21.04 3.07
C GLU A 6 0.71 21.07 1.74
N LEU A 7 1.45 20.00 1.44
CA LEU A 7 2.19 19.85 0.20
C LEU A 7 2.15 18.40 -0.27
N GLU A 8 1.71 18.21 -1.51
CA GLU A 8 1.78 16.94 -2.21
C GLU A 8 2.28 17.17 -3.63
N GLY A 9 3.24 16.36 -4.07
CA GLY A 9 3.78 16.42 -5.42
C GLY A 9 5.29 16.67 -5.46
N ARG A 10 5.75 17.28 -6.55
CA ARG A 10 7.17 17.55 -6.79
C ARG A 10 7.54 18.92 -6.25
N ILE A 11 8.62 18.99 -5.51
CA ILE A 11 9.25 20.24 -5.11
C ILE A 11 10.24 20.71 -6.17
N LEU A 12 10.42 22.02 -6.26
CA LEU A 12 11.43 22.62 -7.12
C LEU A 12 12.78 22.65 -6.39
N ALA A 13 13.83 22.21 -7.08
CA ALA A 13 15.17 22.23 -6.53
C ALA A 13 15.60 23.65 -6.13
N GLY A 14 16.25 23.78 -4.97
CA GLY A 14 16.70 25.06 -4.43
C GLY A 14 15.59 25.95 -3.86
N SER A 15 14.34 25.48 -3.84
CA SER A 15 13.23 26.20 -3.21
C SER A 15 13.07 25.80 -1.73
N ALA A 16 12.60 26.74 -0.92
CA ALA A 16 12.23 26.51 0.47
C ALA A 16 10.70 26.59 0.62
N TYR A 17 10.12 25.61 1.31
CA TYR A 17 8.69 25.55 1.58
C TYR A 17 8.49 25.64 3.10
N PRO A 18 8.05 26.80 3.62
CA PRO A 18 7.78 26.94 5.05
C PRO A 18 6.47 26.25 5.43
N PHE A 19 6.50 25.53 6.55
CA PHE A 19 5.34 24.87 7.15
C PHE A 19 5.35 25.12 8.65
N ASP A 20 4.17 25.34 9.23
CA ASP A 20 4.00 25.57 10.67
C ASP A 20 3.21 24.39 11.28
N GLY A 21 3.84 23.65 12.20
CA GLY A 21 3.22 22.54 12.91
C GLY A 21 3.48 22.64 14.42
N SER A 22 2.41 22.63 15.23
CA SER A 22 2.52 22.78 16.69
C SER A 22 2.87 21.48 17.41
N GLU A 23 2.47 20.33 16.86
CA GLU A 23 2.68 19.02 17.50
C GLU A 23 3.71 18.18 16.74
N ARG A 24 3.55 18.05 15.42
CA ARG A 24 4.47 17.32 14.54
C ARG A 24 4.36 17.77 13.09
N ILE A 25 5.42 17.54 12.32
CA ILE A 25 5.47 17.68 10.87
C ILE A 25 5.92 16.34 10.30
N GLU A 26 5.16 15.75 9.38
CA GLU A 26 5.48 14.49 8.73
C GLU A 26 5.96 14.77 7.30
N VAL A 27 7.11 14.20 6.92
CA VAL A 27 7.71 14.39 5.60
C VAL A 27 8.03 13.04 5.00
N LEU A 28 7.39 12.75 3.87
CA LEU A 28 7.64 11.59 3.02
C LEU A 28 8.25 12.06 1.71
N THR A 29 9.46 11.60 1.40
CA THR A 29 10.15 11.88 0.13
C THR A 29 10.61 10.59 -0.53
N GLY A 30 10.58 10.56 -1.87
CA GLY A 30 11.13 9.46 -2.66
C GLY A 30 12.65 9.50 -2.83
N ASP A 31 13.29 10.63 -2.50
CA ASP A 31 14.75 10.77 -2.49
C ASP A 31 15.17 11.60 -1.28
N GLY A 32 15.75 10.93 -0.28
CA GLY A 32 16.21 11.54 0.96
C GLY A 32 17.38 12.51 0.79
N SER A 33 18.18 12.36 -0.27
CA SER A 33 19.31 13.26 -0.54
C SER A 33 18.88 14.60 -1.14
N ALA A 34 17.68 14.64 -1.75
CA ALA A 34 17.16 15.81 -2.45
C ALA A 34 16.47 16.82 -1.51
N VAL A 35 16.20 16.43 -0.27
CA VAL A 35 15.43 17.23 0.69
C VAL A 35 16.27 17.52 1.92
N GLN A 36 16.42 18.80 2.24
CA GLN A 36 17.06 19.29 3.45
C GLN A 36 16.02 19.87 4.40
N ILE A 37 16.14 19.56 5.69
CA ILE A 37 15.22 20.05 6.71
C ILE A 37 15.87 21.11 7.58
N ILE A 38 15.21 22.25 7.67
CA ILE A 38 15.50 23.30 8.65
C ILE A 38 14.28 23.37 9.56
N TYR A 39 14.46 23.00 10.83
CA TYR A 39 13.39 22.93 11.82
C TYR A 39 13.76 23.78 13.03
N ASN A 40 12.85 24.64 13.50
CA ASN A 40 13.12 25.59 14.59
C ASN A 40 14.45 26.36 14.41
N GLN A 41 14.65 26.89 13.20
CA GLN A 41 15.85 27.65 12.80
C GLN A 41 17.17 26.84 12.88
N THR A 42 17.08 25.52 13.11
CA THR A 42 18.21 24.61 13.19
C THR A 42 18.24 23.74 11.94
N ASN A 43 19.39 23.71 11.28
CA ASN A 43 19.60 22.86 10.12
C ASN A 43 19.84 21.40 10.59
N LEU A 44 18.91 20.51 10.26
CA LEU A 44 19.02 19.08 10.55
C LEU A 44 19.73 18.30 9.43
N GLY A 45 19.98 18.95 8.29
CA GLY A 45 20.64 18.35 7.14
C GLY A 45 19.68 17.64 6.19
N VAL A 46 20.24 16.81 5.32
CA VAL A 46 19.48 16.00 4.36
C VAL A 46 18.76 14.85 5.05
N MET A 47 17.61 14.44 4.53
CA MET A 47 16.77 13.42 5.16
C MET A 47 17.34 12.00 5.02
N GLY A 48 18.14 11.73 3.99
CA GLY A 48 18.73 10.42 3.76
C GLY A 48 19.70 10.39 2.58
N THR A 49 19.84 9.21 1.99
CA THR A 49 20.76 8.96 0.87
C THR A 49 20.07 9.07 -0.50
N PHE A 50 20.88 9.03 -1.57
CA PHE A 50 20.39 9.16 -2.94
C PHE A 50 19.43 8.03 -3.31
N GLY A 51 18.22 8.39 -3.75
CA GLY A 51 17.17 7.44 -4.14
C GLY A 51 16.52 6.69 -2.98
N GLU A 52 16.83 7.06 -1.74
CA GLU A 52 16.21 6.48 -0.55
C GLU A 52 14.83 7.09 -0.33
N VAL A 53 13.81 6.25 -0.19
CA VAL A 53 12.49 6.69 0.27
C VAL A 53 12.55 6.89 1.78
N VAL A 54 12.38 8.12 2.22
CA VAL A 54 12.49 8.50 3.63
C VAL A 54 11.16 9.03 4.13
N ASP A 55 10.74 8.53 5.29
CA ASP A 55 9.56 8.96 6.04
C ASP A 55 9.99 9.31 7.46
N LEU A 56 9.90 10.59 7.81
CA LEU A 56 10.31 11.13 9.12
C LEU A 56 9.24 12.06 9.69
N ILE A 57 9.11 11.97 11.01
CA ILE A 57 8.18 12.77 11.81
C ILE A 57 9.02 13.68 12.71
N TYR A 58 8.93 14.99 12.50
CA TYR A 58 9.60 16.01 13.29
C TYR A 58 8.68 16.47 14.40
N THR A 59 9.10 16.27 15.66
CA THR A 59 8.41 16.80 16.84
C THR A 59 9.29 17.83 17.55
N PRO A 60 8.74 18.66 18.45
CA PRO A 60 9.55 19.60 19.24
C PRO A 60 10.65 18.93 20.07
N LYS A 61 10.53 17.63 20.35
CA LYS A 61 11.46 16.88 21.22
C LYS A 61 12.46 16.03 20.45
N ASN A 62 12.02 15.42 19.35
CA ASN A 62 12.82 14.44 18.60
C ASN A 62 12.32 14.26 17.16
N VAL A 63 13.16 13.62 16.35
CA VAL A 63 12.79 13.09 15.03
C VAL A 63 12.50 11.61 15.18
N LEU A 64 11.35 11.16 14.68
CA LEU A 64 10.88 9.78 14.75
C LEU A 64 10.76 9.19 13.35
N LYS A 65 10.96 7.88 13.24
CA LYS A 65 10.56 7.10 12.07
C LYS A 65 9.20 6.46 12.35
N PRO A 66 8.20 6.55 11.45
CA PRO A 66 6.92 5.90 11.66
C PRO A 66 7.10 4.39 11.82
N THR A 67 6.23 3.79 12.63
CA THR A 67 6.19 2.33 12.78
C THR A 67 5.51 1.74 11.54
N PRO A 68 6.13 0.78 10.83
CA PRO A 68 5.50 0.17 9.66
C PRO A 68 4.21 -0.56 10.07
N THR A 69 3.16 -0.39 9.28
CA THR A 69 1.87 -1.06 9.51
C THR A 69 1.97 -2.52 9.02
N PRO A 70 1.59 -3.53 9.83
CA PRO A 70 1.61 -4.93 9.39
C PRO A 70 0.58 -5.14 8.26
N LEU A 71 1.01 -5.79 7.17
CA LEU A 71 0.12 -6.16 6.07
C LEU A 71 -0.71 -7.41 6.45
N PRO A 72 -2.01 -7.50 6.10
CA PRO A 72 -2.75 -8.74 6.28
C PRO A 72 -2.11 -9.90 5.52
N THR A 73 -1.99 -11.05 6.18
CA THR A 73 -1.50 -12.29 5.55
C THR A 73 -2.56 -12.83 4.59
N PRO A 74 -2.22 -13.18 3.33
CA PRO A 74 -3.18 -13.79 2.42
C PRO A 74 -3.66 -15.14 2.96
N THR A 75 -4.97 -15.39 2.92
CA THR A 75 -5.57 -16.67 3.33
C THR A 75 -5.64 -17.62 2.14
N ALA A 76 -5.16 -18.86 2.30
CA ALA A 76 -5.26 -19.88 1.26
C ALA A 76 -6.73 -20.22 0.99
N THR A 77 -7.18 -20.08 -0.26
CA THR A 77 -8.55 -20.45 -0.66
C THR A 77 -8.60 -21.94 -1.02
N PRO A 78 -9.49 -22.76 -0.41
CA PRO A 78 -9.60 -24.17 -0.76
C PRO A 78 -10.11 -24.35 -2.20
N ARG A 79 -9.50 -25.28 -2.94
CA ARG A 79 -9.96 -25.64 -4.30
C ARG A 79 -11.14 -26.61 -4.21
N VAL A 80 -12.25 -26.27 -4.86
CA VAL A 80 -13.40 -27.17 -5.02
C VAL A 80 -13.12 -28.16 -6.16
N THR A 81 -13.32 -29.46 -5.94
CA THR A 81 -13.20 -30.50 -6.96
C THR A 81 -14.58 -30.78 -7.56
N PRO A 82 -14.75 -30.78 -8.90
CA PRO A 82 -16.04 -31.12 -9.51
C PRO A 82 -16.38 -32.61 -9.30
N THR A 83 -17.61 -32.89 -8.88
CA THR A 83 -18.13 -34.26 -8.74
C THR A 83 -18.61 -34.77 -10.10
N ALA A 84 -18.25 -36.01 -10.47
CA ALA A 84 -18.72 -36.63 -11.70
C ALA A 84 -20.24 -36.85 -11.65
N THR A 85 -20.96 -36.39 -12.68
CA THR A 85 -22.41 -36.61 -12.83
C THR A 85 -22.65 -37.99 -13.43
N GLY A 86 -23.58 -38.77 -12.85
CA GLY A 86 -23.87 -40.13 -13.29
C GLY A 86 -24.46 -40.21 -14.71
N THR A 87 -24.02 -41.20 -15.49
CA THR A 87 -24.48 -41.46 -16.87
C THR A 87 -25.91 -42.01 -16.87
N PRO A 88 -26.83 -41.53 -17.73
CA PRO A 88 -28.17 -42.10 -17.85
C PRO A 88 -28.14 -43.51 -18.46
N THR A 89 -28.87 -44.44 -17.85
CA THR A 89 -29.00 -45.84 -18.31
C THR A 89 -29.88 -45.90 -19.58
N PRO A 90 -29.47 -46.63 -20.65
CA PRO A 90 -30.28 -46.75 -21.85
C PRO A 90 -31.55 -47.57 -21.58
N ARG A 91 -32.71 -47.02 -21.93
CA ARG A 91 -34.01 -47.71 -21.88
C ARG A 91 -34.24 -48.44 -23.20
N TYR A 92 -34.31 -49.78 -23.16
CA TYR A 92 -34.67 -50.58 -24.32
C TYR A 92 -36.15 -50.35 -24.69
N THR A 93 -36.41 -50.06 -25.96
CA THR A 93 -37.76 -49.94 -26.52
C THR A 93 -38.11 -51.29 -27.16
N PRO A 94 -39.21 -51.97 -26.77
CA PRO A 94 -39.59 -53.23 -27.41
C PRO A 94 -40.09 -52.98 -28.84
N THR A 95 -39.53 -53.70 -29.81
CA THR A 95 -39.97 -53.70 -31.20
C THR A 95 -41.31 -54.44 -31.33
N PRO A 96 -42.35 -53.86 -31.95
CA PRO A 96 -43.59 -54.57 -32.20
C PRO A 96 -43.39 -55.63 -33.29
N THR A 97 -43.62 -56.89 -32.96
CA THR A 97 -43.64 -58.01 -33.91
C THR A 97 -44.85 -57.89 -34.83
N ALA A 98 -44.61 -57.71 -36.13
CA ALA A 98 -45.66 -57.83 -37.15
C ALA A 98 -45.95 -59.32 -37.41
N LYS A 99 -47.23 -59.70 -37.37
CA LYS A 99 -47.73 -61.06 -37.61
C LYS A 99 -48.30 -61.16 -39.04
N PRO A 100 -47.92 -62.20 -39.80
CA PRO A 100 -48.81 -62.90 -40.73
C PRO A 100 -49.31 -64.21 -40.11
#